data_AF-A0A7Y4FRT0-F1
#
_entry.id   AF-A0A7Y4FRT0-F1
#
_cell.length_a   1.000
_cell.length_b   1.000
_cell.length_c   1.000
_cell.angle_alpha   90.00
_cell.angle_beta   90.00
_cell.angle_gamma   90.00
#
_symmetry.space_group_name_H-M   'P 1'
#
loop_
_entity.id
_entity.type
_entity.pdbx_description
1 polymer ?
#
loop_
_entity_poly.entity_id
_entity_poly.type
_entity_poly.pdbx_seq_one_letter_code
_entity_poly.pdbx_strand_id
1 'polypeptide(L)'
;MVTYSSFVVIALYVLTTLFISYLVNKRYSVGGDFSTGGKQFGWFTAGVSILATYISAMTFVGMPGWVYSSGMEAMSVHLNYPIVIFFAVVFFVPVFYKLGLTSIYEYLEHRFGVVARTINSIVFIVVQCISAGVILYAVALILVQVLPIGISEAIIYISLFTALYTYAGGISTVIWTDMLQSAVLIIGSIAIFGLLLMKIDAGEALSPEHLEIINLDFDLGVDTTLWAGLVAVSFLHLSVYGTNQLIIQRTLATKCVKTAQKSMLLCGYGAFFVYLFFAVMGVLLSVFYQDSSFENSNEVILDFVFNHTNPIIVGLVISALSAAAMSTLDSTYNSMATVATFDFYKRFFRKSASDTHYESVARKMSLVAAASVVVPALLAVSNESVLKTIASLTSIFVGIRLGSFILGLFFKRANEKGVIAGSIGSVVVVFIAKYSGISWPWFALIGTVVFLVLGVVVSHFWGEVTQQQNEFIAKQKHLFAKPTASHYGLLVFAVVTIAACIVIPDWLYAALS
;
A
#
# COMPACT_ATOMS: atom_id res chain seq x y z
N MET A 1 14.68 10.49 -27.55
CA MET A 1 14.91 9.08 -27.18
C MET A 1 13.66 8.20 -27.29
N VAL A 2 12.46 8.75 -27.12
CA VAL A 2 11.20 8.05 -27.41
C VAL A 2 10.98 8.00 -28.92
N THR A 3 10.89 6.80 -29.47
CA THR A 3 10.63 6.61 -30.91
C THR A 3 9.18 6.18 -31.13
N TYR A 4 8.76 6.11 -32.39
CA TYR A 4 7.47 5.53 -32.78
C TYR A 4 7.20 4.18 -32.09
N SER A 5 8.23 3.35 -31.91
CA SER A 5 8.13 2.05 -31.24
C SER A 5 7.69 2.16 -29.77
N SER A 6 8.20 3.14 -29.03
CA SER A 6 7.80 3.37 -27.63
C SER A 6 6.32 3.76 -27.53
N PHE A 7 5.86 4.64 -28.42
CA PHE A 7 4.46 5.06 -28.48
C PHE A 7 3.52 3.91 -28.82
N VAL A 8 3.92 3.01 -29.72
CA VAL A 8 3.13 1.82 -30.05
C VAL A 8 2.93 0.92 -28.84
N VAL A 9 3.98 0.70 -28.02
CA VAL A 9 3.88 -0.12 -26.80
C VAL A 9 2.94 0.52 -25.78
N ILE A 10 3.05 1.84 -25.55
CA ILE A 10 2.19 2.58 -24.64
C ILE A 10 0.73 2.56 -25.12
N ALA A 11 0.50 2.80 -26.41
CA ALA A 11 -0.83 2.76 -27.01
C ALA A 11 -1.45 1.36 -26.87
N LEU A 12 -0.66 0.29 -27.10
CA LEU A 12 -1.11 -1.09 -26.92
C LEU A 12 -1.53 -1.35 -25.46
N TYR A 13 -0.74 -0.90 -24.49
CA TYR A 13 -1.07 -1.00 -23.06
C TYR A 13 -2.38 -0.27 -22.73
N VAL A 14 -2.53 0.98 -23.16
CA VAL A 14 -3.74 1.80 -22.94
C VAL A 14 -4.97 1.14 -23.56
N LEU A 15 -4.89 0.70 -24.82
CA LEU A 15 -5.98 0.03 -25.53
C LEU A 15 -6.36 -1.30 -24.86
N THR A 16 -5.37 -2.09 -24.43
CA THR A 16 -5.62 -3.37 -23.73
C THR A 16 -6.32 -3.12 -22.39
N THR A 17 -5.90 -2.10 -21.65
CA THR A 17 -6.52 -1.72 -20.37
C THR A 17 -7.97 -1.30 -20.55
N LEU A 18 -8.25 -0.45 -21.55
CA LEU A 18 -9.62 -0.04 -21.88
C LEU A 18 -10.48 -1.23 -22.34
N PHE A 19 -9.90 -2.13 -23.15
CA PHE A 19 -10.60 -3.31 -23.64
C PHE A 19 -10.95 -4.27 -22.51
N ILE A 20 -10.01 -4.58 -21.61
CA ILE A 20 -10.30 -5.41 -20.43
C ILE A 20 -11.36 -4.75 -19.55
N SER A 21 -11.23 -3.44 -19.32
CA SER A 21 -12.22 -2.68 -18.53
C SER A 21 -13.62 -2.78 -19.15
N TYR A 22 -13.74 -2.63 -20.48
CA TYR A 22 -15.00 -2.80 -21.19
C TYR A 22 -15.57 -4.22 -21.05
N LEU A 23 -14.75 -5.26 -21.24
CA LEU A 23 -15.19 -6.65 -21.11
C LEU A 23 -15.64 -7.00 -19.69
N VAL A 24 -14.90 -6.54 -18.68
CA VAL A 24 -15.21 -6.76 -17.28
C VAL A 24 -16.50 -6.02 -16.90
N ASN A 25 -16.69 -4.79 -17.37
CA ASN A 25 -17.94 -4.05 -17.17
C ASN A 25 -19.13 -4.79 -17.80
N LYS A 26 -18.99 -5.24 -19.05
CA LYS A 26 -20.05 -5.97 -19.75
C LYS A 26 -20.42 -7.28 -19.02
N ARG A 27 -19.44 -7.97 -18.44
CA ARG A 27 -19.65 -9.28 -17.79
C ARG A 27 -20.09 -9.18 -16.34
N TYR A 28 -19.57 -8.21 -15.59
CA TYR A 28 -19.67 -8.18 -14.13
C TYR A 28 -20.36 -6.92 -13.57
N SER A 29 -20.55 -5.85 -14.37
CA SER A 29 -21.33 -4.69 -13.93
C SER A 29 -22.84 -4.82 -14.22
N VAL A 30 -23.27 -5.85 -14.96
CA VAL A 30 -24.70 -6.18 -15.14
C VAL A 30 -25.18 -6.89 -13.86
N GLY A 31 -25.45 -6.10 -12.80
CA GLY A 31 -25.83 -6.59 -11.48
C GLY A 31 -25.46 -5.70 -10.28
N GLY A 32 -24.76 -4.57 -10.48
CA GLY A 32 -24.75 -3.44 -9.53
C GLY A 32 -23.54 -3.28 -8.61
N ASP A 33 -22.98 -4.35 -8.03
CA ASP A 33 -22.12 -4.19 -6.84
C ASP A 33 -20.73 -3.54 -7.09
N PHE A 34 -20.70 -2.22 -6.92
CA PHE A 34 -19.50 -1.38 -7.07
C PHE A 34 -18.42 -1.65 -6.02
N SER A 35 -18.80 -2.16 -4.83
CA SER A 35 -17.91 -2.20 -3.66
C SER A 35 -17.37 -3.59 -3.34
N THR A 36 -18.16 -4.66 -3.50
CA THR A 36 -17.71 -6.04 -3.20
C THR A 36 -17.65 -6.96 -4.42
N GLY A 37 -18.09 -6.48 -5.60
CA GLY A 37 -17.98 -7.20 -6.86
C GLY A 37 -18.69 -8.55 -6.86
N GLY A 38 -19.72 -8.73 -6.04
CA GLY A 38 -20.49 -9.97 -5.94
C GLY A 38 -19.76 -11.15 -5.30
N LYS A 39 -18.66 -10.92 -4.55
CA LYS A 39 -17.92 -11.98 -3.82
C LYS A 39 -17.47 -13.15 -4.68
N GLN A 40 -17.03 -12.88 -5.90
CA GLN A 40 -16.76 -13.92 -6.91
C GLN A 40 -15.28 -14.29 -7.04
N PHE A 41 -14.36 -13.52 -6.46
CA PHE A 41 -12.93 -13.66 -6.74
C PHE A 41 -12.27 -14.84 -6.02
N GLY A 42 -11.37 -15.52 -6.73
CA GLY A 42 -10.51 -16.56 -6.20
C GLY A 42 -9.29 -15.99 -5.45
N TRP A 43 -8.58 -16.86 -4.72
CA TRP A 43 -7.47 -16.44 -3.86
C TRP A 43 -6.30 -15.86 -4.66
N PHE A 44 -6.01 -16.44 -5.84
CA PHE A 44 -4.90 -15.98 -6.68
C PHE A 44 -5.17 -14.60 -7.26
N THR A 45 -6.32 -14.41 -7.91
CA THR A 45 -6.73 -13.11 -8.50
C THR A 45 -6.78 -12.00 -7.45
N ALA A 46 -7.43 -12.23 -6.31
CA ALA A 46 -7.47 -11.24 -5.25
C ALA A 46 -6.09 -11.03 -4.60
N GLY A 47 -5.29 -12.09 -4.43
CA GLY A 47 -3.94 -11.98 -3.87
C GLY A 47 -2.99 -11.19 -4.76
N VAL A 48 -3.01 -11.42 -6.08
CA VAL A 48 -2.23 -10.62 -7.05
C VAL A 48 -2.69 -9.17 -7.01
N SER A 49 -4.00 -8.90 -6.97
CA SER A 49 -4.51 -7.53 -6.86
C SER A 49 -4.08 -6.83 -5.56
N ILE A 50 -4.16 -7.51 -4.41
CA ILE A 50 -3.65 -6.98 -3.13
C ILE A 50 -2.15 -6.70 -3.21
N LEU A 51 -1.38 -7.62 -3.80
CA LEU A 51 0.05 -7.48 -3.98
C LEU A 51 0.38 -6.29 -4.91
N ALA A 52 -0.29 -6.18 -6.05
CA ALA A 52 -0.12 -5.13 -7.06
C ALA A 52 -0.39 -3.73 -6.51
N THR A 53 -1.45 -3.61 -5.71
CA THR A 53 -1.82 -2.34 -5.09
C THR A 53 -0.72 -1.79 -4.19
N TYR A 54 0.08 -2.67 -3.58
CA TYR A 54 1.17 -2.26 -2.68
C TYR A 54 2.53 -2.25 -3.37
N ILE A 55 2.77 -3.20 -4.27
CA ILE A 55 3.91 -3.25 -5.19
C ILE A 55 3.60 -2.33 -6.37
N SER A 56 3.63 -1.04 -6.07
CA SER A 56 3.29 0.04 -6.98
C SER A 56 4.53 0.54 -7.75
N ALA A 57 4.33 1.59 -8.55
CA ALA A 57 5.42 2.34 -9.19
C ALA A 57 6.50 2.76 -8.17
N MET A 58 6.13 2.95 -6.90
CA MET A 58 7.09 3.28 -5.85
C MET A 58 8.02 2.14 -5.45
N THR A 59 7.58 0.89 -5.50
CA THR A 59 8.52 -0.22 -5.24
C THR A 59 9.49 -0.33 -6.39
N PHE A 60 8.99 -0.15 -7.62
CA PHE A 60 9.80 -0.20 -8.83
C PHE A 60 10.91 0.85 -8.87
N VAL A 61 10.59 2.09 -8.52
CA VAL A 61 11.54 3.22 -8.58
C VAL A 61 12.23 3.45 -7.23
N GLY A 62 11.47 3.40 -6.15
CA GLY A 62 11.91 3.80 -4.82
C GLY A 62 12.76 2.78 -4.09
N MET A 63 12.58 1.47 -4.31
CA MET A 63 13.43 0.45 -3.66
C MET A 63 14.84 0.43 -4.27
N PRO A 64 15.03 0.38 -5.61
CA PRO A 64 16.36 0.48 -6.18
C PRO A 64 17.05 1.80 -5.83
N GLY A 65 16.31 2.92 -5.88
CA GLY A 65 16.85 4.23 -5.49
C GLY A 65 17.21 4.36 -4.01
N TRP A 66 16.53 3.64 -3.11
CA TRP A 66 16.90 3.62 -1.70
C TRP A 66 18.15 2.76 -1.46
N VAL A 67 18.25 1.60 -2.10
CA VAL A 67 19.45 0.78 -2.03
C VAL A 67 20.65 1.50 -2.63
N TYR A 68 20.49 2.13 -3.78
CA TYR A 68 21.55 2.92 -4.43
C TYR A 68 22.11 4.02 -3.51
N SER A 69 21.26 4.68 -2.71
CA SER A 69 21.71 5.77 -1.84
C SER A 69 22.19 5.34 -0.45
N SER A 70 21.57 4.31 0.13
CA SER A 70 21.75 3.94 1.55
C SER A 70 22.20 2.49 1.77
N GLY A 71 22.39 1.70 0.71
CA GLY A 71 22.75 0.29 0.79
C GLY A 71 21.56 -0.65 1.01
N MET A 72 21.89 -1.95 1.05
CA MET A 72 20.91 -3.03 1.20
C MET A 72 20.22 -3.07 2.57
N GLU A 73 20.66 -2.30 3.56
CA GLU A 73 19.99 -2.18 4.86
C GLU A 73 18.53 -1.72 4.70
N ALA A 74 18.20 -0.98 3.64
CA ALA A 74 16.82 -0.62 3.28
C ALA A 74 15.88 -1.85 3.20
N MET A 75 16.41 -3.04 2.90
CA MET A 75 15.65 -4.29 2.85
C MET A 75 15.12 -4.70 4.24
N SER A 76 15.80 -4.32 5.33
CA SER A 76 15.41 -4.65 6.71
C SER A 76 13.99 -4.16 7.03
N VAL A 77 13.61 -3.01 6.45
CA VAL A 77 12.30 -2.35 6.58
C VAL A 77 11.16 -3.21 6.02
N HIS A 78 11.49 -4.13 5.12
CA HIS A 78 10.56 -4.98 4.39
C HIS A 78 10.58 -6.44 4.84
N LEU A 79 11.37 -6.83 5.85
CA LEU A 79 11.41 -8.22 6.34
C LEU A 79 10.18 -8.60 7.19
N ASN A 80 9.38 -7.63 7.62
CA ASN A 80 8.26 -7.87 8.53
C ASN A 80 6.98 -8.44 7.88
N TYR A 81 6.84 -8.45 6.54
CA TYR A 81 5.58 -8.82 5.88
C TYR A 81 5.00 -10.16 6.34
N PRO A 82 5.77 -11.26 6.49
CA PRO A 82 5.17 -12.52 6.91
C PRO A 82 4.57 -12.44 8.33
N ILE A 83 5.22 -11.73 9.25
CA ILE A 83 4.72 -11.50 10.62
C ILE A 83 3.45 -10.67 10.57
N VAL A 84 3.47 -9.56 9.84
CA VAL A 84 2.33 -8.65 9.70
C VAL A 84 1.13 -9.37 9.10
N ILE A 85 1.33 -10.11 8.02
CA ILE A 85 0.26 -10.83 7.34
C ILE A 85 -0.31 -11.90 8.25
N PHE A 86 0.51 -12.60 9.05
CA PHE A 86 0.01 -13.54 10.06
C PHE A 86 -1.00 -12.87 11.01
N PHE A 87 -0.65 -11.71 11.58
CA PHE A 87 -1.55 -10.98 12.46
C PHE A 87 -2.81 -10.49 11.71
N ALA A 88 -2.66 -9.99 10.49
CA ALA A 88 -3.77 -9.53 9.66
C ALA A 88 -4.78 -10.67 9.37
N VAL A 89 -4.31 -11.84 8.91
CA VAL A 89 -5.20 -12.96 8.53
C VAL A 89 -5.85 -13.65 9.73
N VAL A 90 -5.24 -13.59 10.91
CA VAL A 90 -5.78 -14.21 12.13
C VAL A 90 -6.79 -13.29 12.82
N PHE A 91 -6.46 -12.00 12.98
CA PHE A 91 -7.22 -11.11 13.86
C PHE A 91 -8.15 -10.14 13.13
N PHE A 92 -7.83 -9.73 11.91
CA PHE A 92 -8.56 -8.67 11.20
C PHE A 92 -9.47 -9.23 10.10
N VAL A 93 -8.89 -9.99 9.16
CA VAL A 93 -9.63 -10.52 7.99
C VAL A 93 -10.90 -11.29 8.38
N PRO A 94 -10.90 -12.22 9.35
CA PRO A 94 -12.09 -12.97 9.70
C PRO A 94 -13.21 -12.09 10.27
N VAL A 95 -12.83 -11.05 11.00
CA VAL A 95 -13.79 -10.13 11.65
C VAL A 95 -14.52 -9.33 10.59
N PHE A 96 -13.81 -8.63 9.71
CA PHE A 96 -14.45 -7.83 8.67
C PHE A 96 -15.25 -8.67 7.69
N TYR A 97 -14.72 -9.85 7.32
CA TYR A 97 -15.39 -10.73 6.38
C TYR A 97 -16.71 -11.27 6.91
N LYS A 98 -16.75 -11.71 8.19
CA LYS A 98 -17.98 -12.24 8.81
C LYS A 98 -19.01 -11.15 9.09
N LEU A 99 -18.58 -9.92 9.39
CA LEU A 99 -19.49 -8.79 9.57
C LEU A 99 -20.11 -8.31 8.24
N GLY A 100 -19.45 -8.56 7.11
CA GLY A 100 -19.98 -8.23 5.79
C GLY A 100 -20.15 -6.73 5.57
N LEU A 101 -19.31 -5.92 6.21
CA LEU A 101 -19.37 -4.46 6.14
C LEU A 101 -18.88 -3.95 4.79
N THR A 102 -19.49 -2.87 4.29
CA THR A 102 -19.03 -2.23 3.06
C THR A 102 -17.85 -1.31 3.35
N SER A 103 -17.94 -0.50 4.42
CA SER A 103 -16.80 0.21 5.00
C SER A 103 -16.34 -0.49 6.27
N ILE A 104 -15.04 -0.76 6.41
CA ILE A 104 -14.50 -1.33 7.65
C ILE A 104 -14.70 -0.41 8.86
N TYR A 105 -14.91 0.89 8.66
CA TYR A 105 -15.14 1.85 9.74
C TYR A 105 -16.54 1.73 10.36
N GLU A 106 -17.48 1.04 9.71
CA GLU A 106 -18.76 0.62 10.32
C GLU A 106 -18.55 -0.22 11.57
N TYR A 107 -17.48 -1.04 11.60
CA TYR A 107 -17.10 -1.79 12.79
C TYR A 107 -16.86 -0.87 14.00
N LEU A 108 -16.19 0.26 13.78
CA LEU A 108 -15.89 1.22 14.84
C LEU A 108 -17.15 1.94 15.35
N GLU A 109 -18.16 2.10 14.49
CA GLU A 109 -19.46 2.61 14.95
C GLU A 109 -20.18 1.59 15.83
N HIS A 110 -20.27 0.34 15.39
CA HIS A 110 -20.87 -0.74 16.19
C HIS A 110 -20.13 -0.91 17.52
N ARG A 111 -18.81 -0.73 17.52
CA ARG A 111 -17.97 -0.91 18.70
C ARG A 111 -17.98 0.29 19.64
N PHE A 112 -17.92 1.51 19.13
CA PHE A 112 -17.67 2.71 19.93
C PHE A 112 -18.70 3.81 19.68
N GLY A 113 -19.02 4.10 18.42
CA GLY A 113 -19.99 5.13 18.06
C GLY A 113 -19.60 5.91 16.81
N VAL A 114 -20.46 6.87 16.46
CA VAL A 114 -20.38 7.60 15.20
C VAL A 114 -19.13 8.48 15.11
N VAL A 115 -18.68 9.06 16.23
CA VAL A 115 -17.48 9.90 16.27
C VAL A 115 -16.25 9.05 15.98
N ALA A 116 -16.15 7.85 16.58
CA ALA A 116 -15.04 6.92 16.32
C ALA A 116 -14.96 6.50 14.84
N ARG A 117 -16.11 6.19 14.21
CA ARG A 117 -16.20 5.93 12.77
C ARG A 117 -15.73 7.15 11.98
N THR A 118 -16.29 8.32 12.28
CA THR A 118 -16.04 9.56 11.52
C THR A 118 -14.57 9.96 11.56
N ILE A 119 -13.92 9.92 12.72
CA ILE A 119 -12.48 10.21 12.87
C ILE A 119 -11.66 9.31 11.95
N ASN A 120 -11.90 8.00 12.00
CA ASN A 120 -11.12 7.04 11.22
C ASN A 120 -11.39 7.15 9.71
N SER A 121 -12.65 7.39 9.31
CA SER A 121 -13.02 7.61 7.90
C SER A 121 -12.39 8.89 7.34
N ILE A 122 -12.36 9.99 8.11
CA ILE A 122 -11.68 11.24 7.70
C ILE A 122 -10.17 11.01 7.55
N VAL A 123 -9.54 10.42 8.56
CA VAL A 123 -8.10 10.15 8.54
C VAL A 123 -7.73 9.26 7.37
N PHE A 124 -8.53 8.24 7.08
CA PHE A 124 -8.35 7.41 5.89
C PHE A 124 -8.41 8.22 4.60
N ILE A 125 -9.47 9.01 4.39
CA ILE A 125 -9.63 9.81 3.17
C ILE A 125 -8.44 10.76 2.98
N VAL A 126 -8.03 11.47 4.04
CA VAL A 126 -6.92 12.43 3.98
C VAL A 126 -5.61 11.73 3.67
N VAL A 127 -5.27 10.67 4.40
CA VAL A 127 -3.99 9.95 4.22
C VAL A 127 -3.93 9.30 2.84
N GLN A 128 -5.03 8.68 2.39
CA GLN A 128 -5.07 8.08 1.05
C GLN A 128 -4.99 9.12 -0.06
N CYS A 129 -5.66 10.27 0.10
CA CYS A 129 -5.62 11.35 -0.86
C CYS A 129 -4.19 11.89 -1.04
N ILE A 130 -3.49 12.17 0.05
CA ILE A 130 -2.11 12.65 0.01
C ILE A 130 -1.18 11.59 -0.59
N SER A 131 -1.28 10.34 -0.13
CA SER A 131 -0.43 9.25 -0.60
C SER A 131 -0.61 9.02 -2.11
N ALA A 132 -1.85 8.95 -2.58
CA ALA A 132 -2.14 8.82 -4.00
C ALA A 132 -1.68 10.04 -4.82
N GLY A 133 -1.72 11.24 -4.25
CA GLY A 133 -1.22 12.46 -4.90
C GLY A 133 0.29 12.39 -5.13
N VAL A 134 1.05 11.97 -4.12
CA VAL A 134 2.51 11.77 -4.23
C VAL A 134 2.85 10.71 -5.28
N ILE A 135 2.09 9.61 -5.35
CA ILE A 135 2.26 8.58 -6.38
C ILE A 135 1.98 9.13 -7.78
N LEU A 136 0.90 9.90 -7.93
CA LEU A 136 0.52 10.53 -9.19
C LEU A 136 1.59 11.51 -9.67
N TYR A 137 2.15 12.31 -8.76
CA TYR A 137 3.27 13.21 -9.06
C TYR A 137 4.51 12.46 -9.53
N ALA A 138 4.92 11.40 -8.83
CA ALA A 138 6.09 10.61 -9.19
C ALA A 138 5.98 10.03 -10.61
N VAL A 139 4.80 9.56 -10.99
CA VAL A 139 4.57 8.99 -12.32
C VAL A 139 4.43 10.07 -13.39
N ALA A 140 3.91 11.24 -13.04
CA ALA A 140 3.90 12.39 -13.94
C ALA A 140 5.32 12.86 -14.29
N LEU A 141 6.25 12.87 -13.32
CA LEU A 141 7.67 13.20 -13.58
C LEU A 141 8.30 12.28 -14.63
N ILE A 142 7.97 10.99 -14.58
CA ILE A 142 8.44 10.02 -15.58
C ILE A 142 7.82 10.33 -16.95
N LEU A 143 6.52 10.63 -16.98
CA LEU A 143 5.79 10.80 -18.23
C LEU A 143 6.24 12.05 -19.01
N VAL A 144 6.61 13.14 -18.33
CA VAL A 144 7.07 14.39 -18.99
C VAL A 144 8.47 14.30 -19.59
N GLN A 145 9.29 13.32 -19.19
CA GLN A 145 10.57 13.06 -19.86
C GLN A 145 10.38 12.46 -21.26
N VAL A 146 9.17 11.95 -21.53
CA VAL A 146 8.86 11.13 -22.70
C VAL A 146 7.88 11.86 -23.62
N LEU A 147 6.88 12.50 -23.03
CA LEU A 147 5.83 13.22 -23.74
C LEU A 147 6.10 14.73 -23.70
N PRO A 148 5.84 15.46 -24.79
CA PRO A 148 5.97 16.92 -24.83
C PRO A 148 4.79 17.61 -24.12
N ILE A 149 4.59 17.30 -22.83
CA ILE A 149 3.52 17.83 -21.97
C ILE A 149 4.11 18.33 -20.65
N GLY A 150 3.44 19.28 -20.01
CA GLY A 150 3.81 19.74 -18.69
C GLY A 150 3.44 18.75 -17.59
N ILE A 151 4.08 18.86 -16.41
CA ILE A 151 3.80 17.98 -15.25
C ILE A 151 2.34 18.07 -14.84
N SER A 152 1.76 19.29 -14.81
CA SER A 152 0.35 19.50 -14.49
C SER A 152 -0.59 18.79 -15.46
N GLU A 153 -0.25 18.78 -16.75
CA GLU A 153 -1.04 18.10 -17.78
C GLU A 153 -0.96 16.58 -17.60
N ALA A 154 0.26 16.05 -17.37
CA ALA A 154 0.47 14.63 -17.08
C ALA A 154 -0.36 14.17 -15.87
N ILE A 155 -0.34 14.92 -14.76
CA ILE A 155 -1.14 14.65 -13.56
C ILE A 155 -2.63 14.58 -13.90
N ILE A 156 -3.15 15.57 -14.63
CA ILE A 156 -4.57 15.66 -14.99
C ILE A 156 -4.95 14.50 -15.92
N TYR A 157 -4.14 14.20 -16.93
CA TYR A 157 -4.43 13.14 -17.90
C TYR A 157 -4.42 11.75 -17.27
N ILE A 158 -3.42 11.43 -16.45
CA ILE A 158 -3.35 10.13 -15.76
C ILE A 158 -4.54 10.01 -14.79
N SER A 159 -4.84 11.04 -14.00
CA SER A 159 -5.95 11.01 -13.05
C SER A 159 -7.30 10.83 -13.76
N LEU A 160 -7.56 11.62 -14.82
CA LEU A 160 -8.80 11.56 -15.58
C LEU A 160 -8.96 10.21 -16.28
N PHE A 161 -7.90 9.72 -16.94
CA PHE A 161 -7.90 8.41 -17.59
C PHE A 161 -8.22 7.30 -16.59
N THR A 162 -7.60 7.34 -15.42
CA THR A 162 -7.85 6.37 -14.34
C THR A 162 -9.27 6.45 -13.82
N ALA A 163 -9.79 7.66 -13.62
CA ALA A 163 -11.14 7.89 -13.14
C ALA A 163 -12.22 7.32 -14.08
N LEU A 164 -12.02 7.45 -15.41
CA LEU A 164 -12.99 7.02 -16.42
C LEU A 164 -13.26 5.51 -16.38
N TYR A 165 -12.22 4.67 -16.37
CA TYR A 165 -12.43 3.22 -16.34
C TYR A 165 -12.84 2.73 -14.94
N THR A 166 -12.39 3.40 -13.88
CA THR A 166 -12.79 3.09 -12.48
C THR A 166 -14.28 3.36 -12.26
N TYR A 167 -14.78 4.50 -12.75
CA TYR A 167 -16.18 4.91 -12.67
C TYR A 167 -17.11 3.86 -13.28
N ALA A 168 -16.71 3.30 -14.42
CA ALA A 168 -17.53 2.35 -15.16
C ALA A 168 -17.62 0.97 -14.49
N GLY A 169 -16.63 0.56 -13.70
CA GLY A 169 -16.50 -0.84 -13.29
C GLY A 169 -16.42 -1.19 -11.82
N GLY A 170 -16.12 -0.24 -10.95
CA GLY A 170 -15.95 -0.50 -9.52
C GLY A 170 -14.88 -1.55 -9.23
N ILE A 171 -14.99 -2.23 -8.08
CA ILE A 171 -13.95 -3.14 -7.58
C ILE A 171 -13.64 -4.31 -8.54
N SER A 172 -14.63 -4.76 -9.31
CA SER A 172 -14.42 -5.87 -10.25
C SER A 172 -13.46 -5.49 -11.37
N THR A 173 -13.60 -4.30 -11.91
CA THR A 173 -12.69 -3.78 -12.95
C THR A 173 -11.32 -3.54 -12.39
N VAL A 174 -11.23 -2.93 -11.19
CA VAL A 174 -9.96 -2.72 -10.48
C VAL A 174 -9.17 -4.02 -10.33
N ILE A 175 -9.80 -5.10 -9.84
CA ILE A 175 -9.10 -6.38 -9.62
C ILE A 175 -8.58 -7.00 -10.94
N TRP A 176 -9.33 -6.90 -12.04
CA TRP A 176 -8.91 -7.44 -13.33
C TRP A 176 -7.87 -6.57 -14.03
N THR A 177 -7.96 -5.24 -13.92
CA THR A 177 -6.93 -4.33 -14.42
C THR A 177 -5.64 -4.51 -13.64
N ASP A 178 -5.70 -4.70 -12.31
CA ASP A 178 -4.54 -4.99 -11.48
C ASP A 178 -3.78 -6.24 -11.95
N MET A 179 -4.49 -7.29 -12.39
CA MET A 179 -3.84 -8.50 -12.91
C MET A 179 -3.03 -8.22 -14.18
N LEU A 180 -3.60 -7.45 -15.12
CA LEU A 180 -2.87 -7.03 -16.32
C LEU A 180 -1.67 -6.16 -15.92
N GLN A 181 -1.91 -5.15 -15.09
CA GLN A 181 -0.91 -4.18 -14.67
C GLN A 181 0.27 -4.84 -13.94
N SER A 182 -0.01 -5.83 -13.08
CA SER A 182 1.01 -6.65 -12.42
C SER A 182 1.86 -7.42 -13.42
N ALA A 183 1.24 -8.01 -14.44
CA ALA A 183 1.96 -8.77 -15.47
C ALA A 183 2.89 -7.84 -16.27
N VAL A 184 2.40 -6.66 -16.68
CA VAL A 184 3.21 -5.65 -17.38
C VAL A 184 4.38 -5.19 -16.50
N LEU A 185 4.14 -4.95 -15.21
CA LEU A 185 5.17 -4.56 -14.25
C LEU A 185 6.26 -5.64 -14.11
N ILE A 186 5.87 -6.89 -13.91
CA ILE A 186 6.82 -8.01 -13.76
C ILE A 186 7.65 -8.19 -15.04
N ILE A 187 7.01 -8.18 -16.21
CA ILE A 187 7.71 -8.33 -17.49
C ILE A 187 8.70 -7.17 -17.71
N GLY A 188 8.28 -5.93 -17.44
CA GLY A 188 9.15 -4.76 -17.55
C GLY A 188 10.34 -4.83 -16.60
N SER A 189 10.10 -5.25 -15.35
CA SER A 189 11.14 -5.36 -14.33
C SER A 189 12.18 -6.43 -14.67
N ILE A 190 11.73 -7.62 -15.12
CA ILE A 190 12.62 -8.71 -15.54
C ILE A 190 13.44 -8.29 -16.76
N ALA A 191 12.84 -7.56 -17.71
CA ALA A 191 13.54 -7.09 -18.90
C ALA A 191 14.68 -6.09 -18.55
N ILE A 192 14.43 -5.13 -17.64
CA ILE A 192 15.49 -4.22 -17.16
C ILE A 192 16.58 -5.03 -16.47
N PHE A 193 16.22 -5.92 -15.55
CA PHE A 193 17.17 -6.71 -14.79
C PHE A 193 18.10 -7.52 -15.71
N GLY A 194 17.56 -8.18 -16.73
CA GLY A 194 18.36 -8.92 -17.71
C GLY A 194 19.31 -8.02 -18.52
N LEU A 195 18.86 -6.82 -18.93
CA LEU A 195 19.70 -5.87 -19.66
C LEU A 195 20.82 -5.27 -18.79
N LEU A 196 20.53 -5.04 -17.51
CA LEU A 196 21.49 -4.53 -16.55
C LEU A 196 22.62 -5.55 -16.33
N LEU A 197 22.27 -6.83 -16.16
CA LEU A 197 23.26 -7.92 -16.08
C LEU A 197 24.15 -8.05 -17.33
N MET A 198 23.64 -7.71 -18.51
CA MET A 198 24.42 -7.74 -19.75
C MET A 198 25.37 -6.55 -19.93
N LYS A 199 25.21 -5.49 -19.13
CA LYS A 199 25.93 -4.22 -19.28
C LYS A 199 26.96 -3.97 -18.19
N ILE A 200 26.85 -4.68 -17.07
CA ILE A 200 27.81 -4.60 -15.97
C ILE A 200 28.98 -5.52 -16.33
N ASP A 201 30.20 -4.98 -16.28
CA ASP A 201 31.41 -5.80 -16.24
C ASP A 201 31.70 -6.14 -14.78
N ALA A 202 31.68 -7.43 -14.44
CA ALA A 202 32.05 -7.91 -13.11
C ALA A 202 33.54 -7.66 -12.87
N GLY A 203 33.88 -6.99 -11.76
CA GLY A 203 35.27 -6.64 -11.41
C GLY A 203 35.48 -5.24 -10.81
N GLU A 204 34.44 -4.41 -10.67
CA GLU A 204 34.54 -3.08 -10.04
C GLU A 204 34.10 -3.06 -8.57
N ALA A 205 34.63 -2.07 -7.83
CA ALA A 205 34.70 -2.02 -6.36
C ALA A 205 33.33 -1.93 -5.66
N LEU A 206 32.70 -3.07 -5.47
CA LEU A 206 31.50 -3.20 -4.65
C LEU A 206 31.89 -3.18 -3.18
N SER A 207 31.43 -2.18 -2.42
CA SER A 207 31.71 -2.13 -0.98
C SER A 207 30.92 -3.23 -0.25
N PRO A 208 31.56 -4.11 0.54
CA PRO A 208 30.85 -5.10 1.35
C PRO A 208 29.82 -4.46 2.30
N GLU A 209 30.10 -3.26 2.81
CA GLU A 209 29.19 -2.51 3.69
C GLU A 209 27.87 -2.14 2.98
N HIS A 210 27.93 -1.85 1.68
CA HIS A 210 26.74 -1.51 0.89
C HIS A 210 25.80 -2.71 0.67
N LEU A 211 26.32 -3.94 0.80
CA LEU A 211 25.53 -5.17 0.71
C LEU A 211 24.92 -5.61 2.05
N GLU A 212 25.34 -5.03 3.17
CA GLU A 212 24.83 -5.42 4.47
C GLU A 212 23.33 -5.17 4.57
N ILE A 213 22.56 -6.19 4.95
CA ILE A 213 21.09 -6.10 5.12
C ILE A 213 20.72 -5.93 6.60
N ILE A 214 21.49 -6.54 7.51
CA ILE A 214 21.11 -6.71 8.91
C ILE A 214 21.96 -5.83 9.80
N ASN A 215 21.48 -4.62 10.05
CA ASN A 215 22.02 -3.74 11.08
C ASN A 215 21.30 -3.98 12.42
N LEU A 216 22.04 -4.40 13.44
CA LEU A 216 21.49 -4.74 14.77
C LEU A 216 21.53 -3.58 15.78
N ASP A 217 22.05 -2.42 15.39
CA ASP A 217 22.16 -1.27 16.29
C ASP A 217 20.78 -0.81 16.76
N PHE A 218 20.70 -0.49 18.04
CA PHE A 218 19.49 0.05 18.64
C PHE A 218 19.57 1.58 18.67
N ASP A 219 19.35 2.18 17.50
CA ASP A 219 19.26 3.63 17.34
C ASP A 219 17.87 4.03 16.82
N LEU A 220 17.18 4.89 17.57
CA LEU A 220 15.88 5.43 17.19
C LEU A 220 15.98 6.51 16.09
N GLY A 221 17.17 7.04 15.82
CA GLY A 221 17.46 8.03 14.79
C GLY A 221 17.76 7.44 13.41
N VAL A 222 18.01 6.14 13.33
CA VAL A 222 18.28 5.41 12.07
C VAL A 222 17.01 4.67 11.63
N ASP A 223 16.68 4.72 10.34
CA ASP A 223 15.45 4.12 9.80
C ASP A 223 15.65 2.75 9.13
N THR A 224 16.89 2.30 8.94
CA THR A 224 17.27 1.05 8.27
C THR A 224 17.74 -0.06 9.21
N THR A 225 17.68 0.12 10.54
CA THR A 225 18.03 -0.94 11.50
C THR A 225 17.01 -2.07 11.47
N LEU A 226 17.43 -3.30 11.82
CA LEU A 226 16.54 -4.45 11.92
C LEU A 226 15.38 -4.18 12.89
N TRP A 227 15.61 -3.42 13.96
CA TRP A 227 14.55 -3.08 14.93
C TRP A 227 13.54 -2.09 14.36
N ALA A 228 14.02 -1.07 13.65
CA ALA A 228 13.15 -0.13 12.95
C ALA A 228 12.28 -0.89 11.93
N GLY A 229 12.87 -1.78 11.14
CA GLY A 229 12.13 -2.55 10.14
C GLY A 229 11.22 -3.64 10.72
N LEU A 230 11.73 -4.51 11.58
CA LEU A 230 11.01 -5.67 12.08
C LEU A 230 9.95 -5.30 13.13
N VAL A 231 10.25 -4.36 14.03
CA VAL A 231 9.34 -4.00 15.14
C VAL A 231 8.53 -2.76 14.80
N ALA A 232 9.18 -1.66 14.43
CA ALA A 232 8.48 -0.39 14.28
C ALA A 232 7.60 -0.38 13.01
N VAL A 233 8.17 -0.71 11.84
CA VAL A 233 7.43 -0.76 10.57
C VAL A 233 6.38 -1.88 10.54
N SER A 234 6.50 -2.93 11.38
CA SER A 234 5.40 -3.90 11.55
C SER A 234 4.07 -3.26 11.91
N PHE A 235 4.06 -2.18 12.71
CA PHE A 235 2.82 -1.46 13.04
C PHE A 235 2.28 -0.69 11.85
N LEU A 236 3.15 -0.07 11.05
CA LEU A 236 2.77 0.59 9.81
C LEU A 236 2.15 -0.40 8.84
N HIS A 237 2.84 -1.50 8.53
CA HIS A 237 2.33 -2.51 7.61
C HIS A 237 1.10 -3.23 8.16
N LEU A 238 1.00 -3.48 9.47
CA LEU A 238 -0.23 -4.03 10.06
C LEU A 238 -1.42 -3.07 9.89
N SER A 239 -1.19 -1.75 9.95
CA SER A 239 -2.22 -0.77 9.60
C SER A 239 -2.63 -0.85 8.13
N VAL A 240 -1.67 -1.07 7.23
CA VAL A 240 -1.90 -1.22 5.79
C VAL A 240 -2.69 -2.49 5.48
N TYR A 241 -2.27 -3.66 5.98
CA TYR A 241 -2.87 -4.93 5.59
C TYR A 241 -4.05 -5.35 6.47
N GLY A 242 -4.06 -4.90 7.72
CA GLY A 242 -5.09 -5.24 8.70
C GLY A 242 -6.24 -4.25 8.76
N THR A 243 -5.99 -2.94 8.56
CA THR A 243 -6.99 -1.89 8.85
C THR A 243 -7.13 -0.85 7.74
N ASN A 244 -6.71 -1.15 6.51
CA ASN A 244 -6.88 -0.27 5.37
C ASN A 244 -8.06 -0.75 4.51
N GLN A 245 -9.04 0.13 4.27
CA GLN A 245 -10.18 -0.15 3.40
C GLN A 245 -9.74 -0.68 2.03
N LEU A 246 -8.67 -0.14 1.45
CA LEU A 246 -8.13 -0.53 0.15
C LEU A 246 -7.82 -2.03 0.03
N ILE A 247 -7.24 -2.59 1.09
CA ILE A 247 -6.81 -3.98 1.16
C ILE A 247 -7.97 -4.86 1.60
N ILE A 248 -8.65 -4.48 2.69
CA ILE A 248 -9.74 -5.27 3.24
C ILE A 248 -10.88 -5.42 2.23
N GLN A 249 -11.21 -4.40 1.47
CA GLN A 249 -12.27 -4.46 0.45
C GLN A 249 -12.02 -5.54 -0.60
N ARG A 250 -10.77 -5.78 -1.01
CA ARG A 250 -10.40 -6.89 -1.90
C ARG A 250 -10.58 -8.25 -1.25
N THR A 251 -10.23 -8.35 0.03
CA THR A 251 -10.47 -9.59 0.79
C THR A 251 -11.97 -9.90 0.87
N LEU A 252 -12.81 -8.87 1.05
CA LEU A 252 -14.28 -8.98 1.10
C LEU A 252 -14.90 -9.35 -0.25
N ALA A 253 -14.22 -9.05 -1.36
CA ALA A 253 -14.63 -9.43 -2.71
C ALA A 253 -14.36 -10.91 -3.07
N THR A 254 -13.71 -11.67 -2.18
CA THR A 254 -13.49 -13.11 -2.39
C THR A 254 -14.72 -13.94 -2.05
N LYS A 255 -14.70 -15.24 -2.39
CA LYS A 255 -15.83 -16.16 -2.19
C LYS A 255 -16.11 -16.52 -0.72
N CYS A 256 -15.08 -16.63 0.10
CA CYS A 256 -15.22 -16.98 1.51
C CYS A 256 -13.99 -16.55 2.32
N VAL A 257 -14.11 -16.54 3.66
CA VAL A 257 -13.02 -16.17 4.59
C VAL A 257 -11.72 -16.93 4.30
N LYS A 258 -11.81 -18.23 3.98
CA LYS A 258 -10.61 -19.03 3.67
C LYS A 258 -9.91 -18.56 2.40
N THR A 259 -10.68 -18.14 1.39
CA THR A 259 -10.15 -17.58 0.15
C THR A 259 -9.51 -16.23 0.42
N ALA A 260 -10.16 -15.35 1.18
CA ALA A 260 -9.61 -14.07 1.64
C ALA A 260 -8.26 -14.23 2.36
N GLN A 261 -8.18 -15.17 3.31
CA GLN A 261 -6.95 -15.47 4.04
C GLN A 261 -5.85 -15.98 3.09
N LYS A 262 -6.17 -16.91 2.18
CA LYS A 262 -5.22 -17.40 1.17
C LYS A 262 -4.71 -16.30 0.24
N SER A 263 -5.56 -15.33 -0.14
CA SER A 263 -5.13 -14.17 -0.93
C SER A 263 -4.05 -13.37 -0.22
N MET A 264 -4.23 -13.12 1.08
CA MET A 264 -3.25 -12.40 1.91
C MET A 264 -1.97 -13.22 2.13
N LEU A 265 -2.07 -14.55 2.24
CA LEU A 265 -0.89 -15.42 2.34
C LEU A 265 0.01 -15.29 1.11
N LEU A 266 -0.55 -15.20 -0.10
CA LEU A 266 0.23 -14.95 -1.32
C LEU A 266 1.09 -13.69 -1.17
N CYS A 267 0.53 -12.63 -0.59
CA CYS A 267 1.28 -11.40 -0.32
C CYS A 267 2.36 -11.60 0.75
N GLY A 268 2.04 -12.30 1.85
CA GLY A 268 2.99 -12.54 2.94
C GLY A 268 4.23 -13.31 2.53
N TYR A 269 4.09 -14.32 1.66
CA TYR A 269 5.23 -15.05 1.11
C TYR A 269 5.89 -14.32 -0.06
N GLY A 270 5.10 -13.68 -0.92
CA GLY A 270 5.58 -13.06 -2.15
C GLY A 270 6.35 -11.75 -1.94
N ALA A 271 5.99 -10.95 -0.94
CA ALA A 271 6.56 -9.63 -0.74
C ALA A 271 8.09 -9.67 -0.55
N PHE A 272 8.61 -10.63 0.23
CA PHE A 272 10.06 -10.79 0.43
C PHE A 272 10.82 -10.90 -0.89
N PHE A 273 10.36 -11.77 -1.80
CA PHE A 273 11.04 -11.98 -3.08
C PHE A 273 10.99 -10.76 -3.98
N VAL A 274 9.89 -10.01 -3.96
CA VAL A 274 9.78 -8.81 -4.79
C VAL A 274 10.68 -7.70 -4.28
N TYR A 275 10.69 -7.44 -2.97
CA TYR A 275 11.60 -6.42 -2.40
C TYR A 275 13.07 -6.82 -2.57
N LEU A 276 13.39 -8.11 -2.41
CA LEU A 276 14.75 -8.62 -2.67
C LEU A 276 15.14 -8.39 -4.13
N PHE A 277 14.25 -8.68 -5.08
CA PHE A 277 14.50 -8.47 -6.51
C PHE A 277 14.81 -7.00 -6.82
N PHE A 278 14.02 -6.06 -6.31
CA PHE A 278 14.27 -4.63 -6.52
C PHE A 278 15.49 -4.12 -5.74
N ALA A 279 15.80 -4.69 -4.58
CA ALA A 279 17.00 -4.37 -3.81
C ALA A 279 18.26 -4.77 -4.57
N VAL A 280 18.31 -6.00 -5.09
CA VAL A 280 19.42 -6.47 -5.94
C VAL A 280 19.54 -5.61 -7.19
N MET A 281 18.44 -5.18 -7.80
CA MET A 281 18.51 -4.25 -8.93
C MET A 281 19.14 -2.90 -8.53
N GLY A 282 18.91 -2.40 -7.30
CA GLY A 282 19.60 -1.21 -6.77
C GLY A 282 21.12 -1.42 -6.61
N VAL A 283 21.53 -2.59 -6.11
CA VAL A 283 22.96 -2.97 -6.06
C VAL A 283 23.57 -2.97 -7.45
N LEU A 284 22.93 -3.63 -8.42
CA LEU A 284 23.41 -3.69 -9.81
C LEU A 284 23.53 -2.29 -10.43
N LEU A 285 22.60 -1.38 -10.15
CA LEU A 285 22.70 0.01 -10.59
C LEU A 285 23.88 0.73 -9.95
N SER A 286 24.20 0.43 -8.68
CA SER A 286 25.37 0.97 -7.97
C SER A 286 26.67 0.53 -8.65
N VAL A 287 26.76 -0.74 -9.06
CA VAL A 287 27.88 -1.23 -9.87
C VAL A 287 27.95 -0.52 -11.22
N PHE A 288 26.82 -0.42 -11.92
CA PHE A 288 26.77 0.17 -13.26
C PHE A 288 27.19 1.65 -13.29
N TYR A 289 26.77 2.43 -12.29
CA TYR A 289 27.07 3.87 -12.20
C TYR A 289 28.31 4.20 -11.35
N GLN A 290 28.98 3.20 -10.76
CA GLN A 290 30.15 3.39 -9.90
C GLN A 290 29.91 4.43 -8.79
N ASP A 291 28.76 4.33 -8.11
CA ASP A 291 28.32 5.25 -7.05
C ASP A 291 28.26 6.74 -7.45
N SER A 292 28.06 7.03 -8.75
CA SER A 292 27.83 8.41 -9.23
C SER A 292 26.66 9.06 -8.48
N SER A 293 26.82 10.32 -8.07
CA SER A 293 25.77 11.01 -7.31
C SER A 293 24.59 11.41 -8.19
N PHE A 294 23.37 11.08 -7.77
CA PHE A 294 22.12 11.61 -8.32
C PHE A 294 21.49 12.59 -7.31
N GLU A 295 20.96 13.72 -7.78
CA GLU A 295 20.21 14.64 -6.90
C GLU A 295 18.98 13.97 -6.28
N ASN A 296 18.32 13.12 -7.07
CA ASN A 296 17.20 12.30 -6.65
C ASN A 296 17.52 10.84 -6.93
N SER A 297 17.72 10.03 -5.88
CA SER A 297 18.10 8.63 -6.06
C SER A 297 17.01 7.79 -6.73
N ASN A 298 15.76 8.25 -6.77
CA ASN A 298 14.70 7.60 -7.56
C ASN A 298 14.97 7.65 -9.07
N GLU A 299 15.79 8.59 -9.54
CA GLU A 299 16.06 8.74 -10.97
C GLU A 299 17.04 7.70 -11.51
N VAL A 300 17.81 7.02 -10.67
CA VAL A 300 18.87 6.09 -11.10
C VAL A 300 18.37 5.00 -12.05
N ILE A 301 17.25 4.35 -11.71
CA ILE A 301 16.67 3.31 -12.58
C ILE A 301 16.04 3.92 -13.83
N LEU A 302 15.51 5.14 -13.74
CA LEU A 302 14.89 5.83 -14.86
C LEU A 302 15.94 6.27 -15.87
N ASP A 303 17.06 6.82 -15.39
CA ASP A 303 18.22 7.19 -16.20
C ASP A 303 18.74 5.97 -16.94
N PHE A 304 18.92 4.83 -16.25
CA PHE A 304 19.33 3.58 -16.89
C PHE A 304 18.39 3.19 -18.03
N VAL A 305 17.08 3.21 -17.76
CA VAL A 305 16.06 2.86 -18.75
C VAL A 305 16.12 3.82 -19.95
N PHE A 306 16.12 5.13 -19.72
CA PHE A 306 15.98 6.11 -20.78
C PHE A 306 17.26 6.28 -21.61
N ASN A 307 18.43 6.22 -20.97
CA ASN A 307 19.70 6.56 -21.59
C ASN A 307 20.54 5.34 -21.97
N HIS A 308 20.27 4.18 -21.37
CA HIS A 308 21.09 2.98 -21.56
C HIS A 308 20.32 1.78 -22.12
N THR A 309 19.04 1.91 -22.48
CA THR A 309 18.27 0.84 -23.13
C THR A 309 17.75 1.23 -24.51
N ASN A 310 16.96 0.34 -25.14
CA ASN A 310 16.36 0.59 -26.45
C ASN A 310 14.93 1.17 -26.32
N PRO A 311 14.40 1.80 -27.39
CA PRO A 311 13.08 2.45 -27.32
C PRO A 311 11.90 1.53 -26.99
N ILE A 312 11.98 0.22 -27.30
CA ILE A 312 10.90 -0.73 -26.96
C ILE A 312 10.85 -0.94 -25.45
N ILE A 313 12.01 -1.10 -24.80
CA ILE A 313 12.13 -1.23 -23.35
C ILE A 313 11.66 0.04 -22.66
N VAL A 314 12.05 1.21 -23.16
CA VAL A 314 11.52 2.49 -22.69
C VAL A 314 9.99 2.51 -22.70
N GLY A 315 9.36 2.13 -23.82
CA GLY A 315 7.88 2.05 -23.93
C GLY A 315 7.25 1.06 -22.96
N LEU A 316 7.88 -0.10 -22.76
CA LEU A 316 7.43 -1.13 -21.81
C LEU A 316 7.50 -0.63 -20.36
N VAL A 317 8.57 0.07 -19.99
CA VAL A 317 8.78 0.58 -18.64
C VAL A 317 7.84 1.71 -18.31
N ILE A 318 7.61 2.63 -19.25
CA ILE A 318 6.58 3.68 -19.10
C ILE A 318 5.20 3.05 -18.91
N SER A 319 4.90 1.99 -19.67
CA SER A 319 3.65 1.23 -19.54
C SER A 319 3.56 0.55 -18.17
N ALA A 320 4.63 -0.08 -17.69
CA ALA A 320 4.72 -0.72 -16.37
C ALA A 320 4.56 0.27 -15.21
N LEU A 321 5.22 1.42 -15.28
CA LEU A 321 5.12 2.48 -14.27
C LEU A 321 3.73 3.09 -14.24
N SER A 322 3.17 3.39 -15.43
CA SER A 322 1.79 3.85 -15.55
C SER A 322 0.81 2.81 -15.01
N ALA A 323 1.00 1.53 -15.35
CA ALA A 323 0.21 0.41 -14.85
C ALA A 323 0.21 0.31 -13.33
N ALA A 324 1.38 0.36 -12.71
CA ALA A 324 1.51 0.24 -11.26
C ALA A 324 0.93 1.47 -10.52
N ALA A 325 1.05 2.67 -11.10
CA ALA A 325 0.44 3.88 -10.57
C ALA A 325 -1.09 3.85 -10.66
N MET A 326 -1.60 3.48 -11.85
CA MET A 326 -3.03 3.38 -12.12
C MET A 326 -3.70 2.36 -11.22
N SER A 327 -3.07 1.19 -10.97
CA SER A 327 -3.51 0.18 -9.99
C SER A 327 -3.65 0.75 -8.57
N THR A 328 -2.83 1.72 -8.19
CA THR A 328 -2.95 2.35 -6.86
C THR A 328 -4.02 3.43 -6.85
N LEU A 329 -4.10 4.21 -7.93
CA LEU A 329 -5.04 5.32 -8.09
C LEU A 329 -6.49 4.85 -8.21
N ASP A 330 -6.79 3.87 -9.08
CA ASP A 330 -8.14 3.34 -9.26
C ASP A 330 -8.71 2.76 -7.95
N SER A 331 -7.86 2.07 -7.21
CA SER A 331 -8.13 1.47 -5.92
C SER A 331 -8.38 2.53 -4.86
N THR A 332 -7.58 3.59 -4.88
CA THR A 332 -7.77 4.74 -3.99
C THR A 332 -9.09 5.42 -4.29
N TYR A 333 -9.42 5.65 -5.57
CA TYR A 333 -10.67 6.29 -5.98
C TYR A 333 -11.87 5.45 -5.57
N ASN A 334 -11.81 4.12 -5.77
CA ASN A 334 -12.88 3.22 -5.37
C ASN A 334 -13.07 3.20 -3.85
N SER A 335 -12.01 3.01 -3.07
CA SER A 335 -12.09 2.91 -1.62
C SER A 335 -12.48 4.24 -0.93
N MET A 336 -11.94 5.37 -1.41
CA MET A 336 -12.38 6.70 -0.96
C MET A 336 -13.85 6.95 -1.31
N ALA A 337 -14.30 6.54 -2.49
CA ALA A 337 -15.70 6.66 -2.87
C ALA A 337 -16.63 5.80 -2.01
N THR A 338 -16.23 4.57 -1.70
CA THR A 338 -16.95 3.68 -0.78
C THR A 338 -17.06 4.34 0.60
N VAL A 339 -15.95 4.80 1.18
CA VAL A 339 -15.95 5.46 2.49
C VAL A 339 -16.80 6.74 2.46
N ALA A 340 -16.63 7.59 1.46
CA ALA A 340 -17.39 8.83 1.33
C ALA A 340 -18.90 8.58 1.17
N THR A 341 -19.27 7.50 0.48
CA THR A 341 -20.67 7.13 0.27
C THR A 341 -21.30 6.51 1.52
N PHE A 342 -20.64 5.52 2.13
CA PHE A 342 -21.26 4.75 3.21
C PHE A 342 -21.06 5.40 4.59
N ASP A 343 -19.93 6.06 4.83
CA ASP A 343 -19.61 6.67 6.12
C ASP A 343 -20.10 8.10 6.26
N PHE A 344 -20.26 8.82 5.14
CA PHE A 344 -20.73 10.20 5.16
C PHE A 344 -22.10 10.36 4.50
N TYR A 345 -22.22 10.07 3.20
CA TYR A 345 -23.46 10.34 2.46
C TYR A 345 -24.65 9.54 3.00
N LYS A 346 -24.54 8.21 3.07
CA LYS A 346 -25.56 7.32 3.62
C LYS A 346 -25.84 7.66 5.08
N ARG A 347 -24.80 7.95 5.85
CA ARG A 347 -24.94 8.14 7.30
C ARG A 347 -25.61 9.45 7.67
N PHE A 348 -25.21 10.57 7.07
CA PHE A 348 -25.62 11.92 7.49
C PHE A 348 -26.65 12.57 6.56
N PHE A 349 -26.68 12.21 5.27
CA PHE A 349 -27.54 12.88 4.29
C PHE A 349 -28.75 12.06 3.86
N ARG A 350 -28.57 10.77 3.51
CA ARG A 350 -29.67 9.92 3.05
C ARG A 350 -29.55 8.48 3.55
N LYS A 351 -30.23 8.18 4.67
CA LYS A 351 -30.10 6.92 5.43
C LYS A 351 -30.79 5.70 4.81
N SER A 352 -31.89 5.92 4.10
CA SER A 352 -32.77 4.84 3.61
C SER A 352 -33.05 4.99 2.11
N ALA A 353 -32.03 4.81 1.28
CA ALA A 353 -32.16 4.70 -0.18
C ALA A 353 -31.94 3.24 -0.63
N SER A 354 -32.25 2.94 -1.89
CA SER A 354 -31.97 1.64 -2.49
C SER A 354 -30.46 1.42 -2.68
N ASP A 355 -30.02 0.17 -2.76
CA ASP A 355 -28.62 -0.16 -3.03
C ASP A 355 -28.15 0.42 -4.36
N THR A 356 -29.01 0.41 -5.39
CA THR A 356 -28.76 1.04 -6.70
C THR A 356 -28.49 2.55 -6.59
N HIS A 357 -29.11 3.24 -5.63
CA HIS A 357 -28.83 4.66 -5.37
C HIS A 357 -27.44 4.83 -4.77
N TYR A 358 -27.08 4.04 -3.77
CA TYR A 358 -25.76 4.12 -3.15
C TYR A 358 -24.64 3.73 -4.13
N GLU A 359 -24.87 2.77 -5.02
CA GLU A 359 -23.94 2.44 -6.11
C GLU A 359 -23.74 3.63 -7.06
N SER A 360 -24.82 4.30 -7.46
CA SER A 360 -24.73 5.52 -8.29
C SER A 360 -23.96 6.63 -7.59
N VAL A 361 -24.19 6.83 -6.29
CA VAL A 361 -23.44 7.79 -5.48
C VAL A 361 -21.97 7.40 -5.39
N ALA A 362 -21.65 6.14 -5.12
CA ALA A 362 -20.26 5.66 -5.06
C ALA A 362 -19.52 5.89 -6.38
N ARG A 363 -20.15 5.63 -7.53
CA ARG A 363 -19.57 5.97 -8.83
C ARG A 363 -19.29 7.46 -8.96
N LYS A 364 -20.22 8.34 -8.59
CA LYS A 364 -19.99 9.80 -8.62
C LYS A 364 -18.88 10.24 -7.65
N MET A 365 -18.83 9.64 -6.46
CA MET A 365 -17.81 9.93 -5.45
C MET A 365 -16.42 9.47 -5.89
N SER A 366 -16.27 8.50 -6.80
CA SER A 366 -14.96 8.13 -7.33
C SER A 366 -14.37 9.21 -8.24
N LEU A 367 -15.21 9.96 -8.96
CA LEU A 367 -14.78 11.14 -9.72
C LEU A 367 -14.34 12.27 -8.78
N VAL A 368 -15.07 12.47 -7.67
CA VAL A 368 -14.68 13.43 -6.64
C VAL A 368 -13.35 13.04 -5.99
N ALA A 369 -13.16 11.75 -5.70
CA ALA A 369 -11.90 11.22 -5.18
C ALA A 369 -10.74 11.48 -6.16
N ALA A 370 -10.94 11.20 -7.46
CA ALA A 370 -9.95 11.47 -8.48
C ALA A 370 -9.56 12.96 -8.57
N ALA A 371 -10.56 13.85 -8.52
CA ALA A 371 -10.31 15.29 -8.49
C ALA A 371 -9.56 15.72 -7.22
N SER A 372 -9.89 15.14 -6.07
CA SER A 372 -9.25 15.48 -4.79
C SER A 372 -7.76 15.11 -4.75
N VAL A 373 -7.37 14.01 -5.41
CA VAL A 373 -5.98 13.53 -5.47
C VAL A 373 -5.07 14.41 -6.33
N VAL A 374 -5.63 15.15 -7.29
CA VAL A 374 -4.86 16.09 -8.12
C VAL A 374 -4.25 17.21 -7.28
N VAL A 375 -4.94 17.68 -6.24
CA VAL A 375 -4.45 18.78 -5.40
C VAL A 375 -3.12 18.45 -4.71
N PRO A 376 -2.99 17.38 -3.89
CA PRO A 376 -1.70 17.02 -3.31
C PRO A 376 -0.66 16.63 -4.37
N ALA A 377 -1.05 16.11 -5.53
CA ALA A 377 -0.11 15.82 -6.62
C ALA A 377 0.55 17.08 -7.18
N LEU A 378 -0.21 18.17 -7.36
CA LEU A 378 0.32 19.45 -7.84
C LEU A 378 1.20 20.17 -6.80
N LEU A 379 1.01 19.87 -5.52
CA LEU A 379 1.77 20.44 -4.42
C LEU A 379 2.98 19.59 -4.00
N ALA A 380 3.11 18.38 -4.54
CA ALA A 380 4.16 17.46 -4.17
C ALA A 380 5.51 17.94 -4.70
N VAL A 381 6.51 17.98 -3.80
CA VAL A 381 7.92 18.19 -4.10
C VAL A 381 8.71 17.30 -3.14
N SER A 382 9.59 16.42 -3.64
CA SER A 382 10.40 15.53 -2.79
C SER A 382 11.71 15.16 -3.48
N ASN A 383 12.83 15.34 -2.78
CA ASN A 383 14.16 14.87 -3.19
C ASN A 383 14.52 13.51 -2.57
N GLU A 384 13.73 13.01 -1.61
CA GLU A 384 13.91 11.69 -1.00
C GLU A 384 13.22 10.57 -1.80
N SER A 385 13.56 9.31 -1.49
CA SER A 385 12.84 8.14 -2.00
C SER A 385 11.33 8.30 -1.80
N VAL A 386 10.55 8.17 -2.87
CA VAL A 386 9.09 8.35 -2.81
C VAL A 386 8.47 7.34 -1.83
N LEU A 387 9.03 6.13 -1.79
CA LEU A 387 8.63 5.07 -0.86
C LEU A 387 8.81 5.51 0.60
N LYS A 388 9.97 6.10 0.93
CA LYS A 388 10.28 6.64 2.27
C LYS A 388 9.36 7.80 2.64
N THR A 389 9.13 8.74 1.73
CA THR A 389 8.25 9.91 1.96
C THR A 389 6.82 9.48 2.31
N ILE A 390 6.24 8.55 1.55
CA ILE A 390 4.87 8.06 1.84
C ILE A 390 4.82 7.24 3.12
N ALA A 391 5.82 6.38 3.36
CA ALA A 391 5.88 5.57 4.58
C ALA A 391 5.95 6.46 5.83
N SER A 392 6.80 7.49 5.78
CA SER A 392 6.92 8.51 6.83
C SER A 392 5.62 9.28 7.04
N LEU A 393 4.98 9.79 5.98
CA LEU A 393 3.71 10.51 6.11
C LEU A 393 2.59 9.62 6.67
N THR A 394 2.51 8.37 6.20
CA THR A 394 1.49 7.42 6.64
C THR A 394 1.68 7.03 8.10
N SER A 395 2.92 6.87 8.54
CA SER A 395 3.28 6.46 9.91
C SER A 395 2.70 7.39 10.98
N ILE A 396 2.53 8.68 10.68
CA ILE A 396 1.97 9.68 11.58
C ILE A 396 0.56 9.32 12.06
N PHE A 397 -0.25 8.74 11.17
CA PHE A 397 -1.66 8.47 11.43
C PHE A 397 -1.94 7.01 11.80
N VAL A 398 -0.90 6.17 11.90
CA VAL A 398 -1.05 4.75 12.24
C VAL A 398 -1.67 4.57 13.64
N GLY A 399 -1.35 5.44 14.59
CA GLY A 399 -1.97 5.39 15.93
C GLY A 399 -3.49 5.41 15.87
N ILE A 400 -4.07 6.29 15.05
CA ILE A 400 -5.52 6.35 14.83
C ILE A 400 -5.99 5.11 14.07
N ARG A 401 -5.38 4.85 12.90
CA ARG A 401 -5.83 3.84 11.94
C ARG A 401 -5.75 2.42 12.46
N LEU A 402 -4.70 2.06 13.18
CA LEU A 402 -4.48 0.73 13.74
C LEU A 402 -4.97 0.66 15.19
N GLY A 403 -4.64 1.67 16.01
CA GLY A 403 -4.97 1.71 17.43
C GLY A 403 -6.48 1.62 17.67
N SER A 404 -7.32 2.28 16.85
CA SER A 404 -8.79 2.20 16.98
C SER A 404 -9.31 0.76 16.87
N PHE A 405 -8.78 -0.02 15.91
CA PHE A 405 -9.23 -1.40 15.73
C PHE A 405 -8.64 -2.34 16.79
N ILE A 406 -7.36 -2.18 17.16
CA ILE A 406 -6.77 -2.99 18.26
C ILE A 406 -7.54 -2.73 19.56
N LEU A 407 -7.82 -1.45 19.88
CA LEU A 407 -8.61 -1.07 21.05
C LEU A 407 -9.99 -1.74 21.00
N GLY A 408 -10.66 -1.70 19.86
CA GLY A 408 -11.98 -2.31 19.68
C GLY A 408 -11.97 -3.84 19.76
N LEU A 409 -10.93 -4.47 19.21
CA LEU A 409 -10.80 -5.92 19.09
C LEU A 409 -10.51 -6.59 20.45
N PHE A 410 -9.68 -5.96 21.28
CA PHE A 410 -9.09 -6.62 22.44
C PHE A 410 -9.49 -6.00 23.79
N PHE A 411 -9.92 -4.74 23.85
CA PHE A 411 -10.21 -4.06 25.11
C PHE A 411 -11.71 -3.86 25.32
N LYS A 412 -12.34 -4.75 26.10
CA LYS A 412 -13.81 -4.77 26.30
C LYS A 412 -14.38 -3.51 26.96
N ARG A 413 -13.61 -2.87 27.85
CA ARG A 413 -14.04 -1.65 28.56
C ARG A 413 -13.82 -0.37 27.76
N ALA A 414 -13.19 -0.44 26.59
CA ALA A 414 -12.91 0.74 25.79
C ALA A 414 -14.20 1.34 25.22
N ASN A 415 -14.28 2.67 25.15
CA ASN A 415 -15.43 3.43 24.69
C ASN A 415 -15.02 4.58 23.73
N GLU A 416 -15.99 5.35 23.22
CA GLU A 416 -15.77 6.42 22.24
C GLU A 416 -14.89 7.57 22.75
N LYS A 417 -14.96 7.91 24.06
CA LYS A 417 -14.11 8.94 24.66
C LYS A 417 -12.64 8.51 24.65
N GLY A 418 -12.38 7.22 24.90
CA GLY A 418 -11.05 6.64 24.74
C GLY A 418 -10.50 6.77 23.32
N VAL A 419 -11.31 6.48 22.30
CA VAL A 419 -10.89 6.63 20.89
C VAL A 419 -10.53 8.08 20.57
N ILE A 420 -11.31 9.06 21.04
CA ILE A 420 -11.03 10.48 20.82
C ILE A 420 -9.70 10.89 21.48
N ALA A 421 -9.52 10.55 22.77
CA ALA A 421 -8.30 10.89 23.51
C ALA A 421 -7.06 10.20 22.93
N GLY A 422 -7.18 8.92 22.59
CA GLY A 422 -6.13 8.15 21.91
C GLY A 422 -5.77 8.78 20.56
N SER A 423 -6.75 9.23 19.79
CA SER A 423 -6.51 9.87 18.49
C SER A 423 -5.69 11.15 18.64
N ILE A 424 -6.13 12.06 19.52
CA ILE A 424 -5.44 13.32 19.77
C ILE A 424 -4.03 13.07 20.31
N GLY A 425 -3.90 12.24 21.34
CA GLY A 425 -2.60 11.99 21.97
C GLY A 425 -1.61 11.28 21.06
N SER A 426 -2.07 10.36 20.21
CA SER A 426 -1.19 9.67 19.24
C SER A 426 -0.59 10.63 18.20
N VAL A 427 -1.38 11.59 17.70
CA VAL A 427 -0.88 12.58 16.75
C VAL A 427 0.09 13.54 17.44
N VAL A 428 -0.27 14.04 18.63
CA VAL A 428 0.59 14.96 19.41
C VAL A 428 1.95 14.32 19.73
N VAL A 429 1.97 13.07 20.22
CA VAL A 429 3.24 12.41 20.57
C VAL A 429 4.11 12.16 19.34
N VAL A 430 3.52 11.83 18.19
CA VAL A 430 4.29 11.61 16.96
C VAL A 430 4.88 12.93 16.47
N PHE A 431 4.14 14.04 16.54
CA PHE A 431 4.71 15.35 16.23
C PHE A 431 5.88 15.68 17.17
N ILE A 432 5.79 15.40 18.46
CA ILE A 432 6.92 15.56 19.40
C ILE A 432 8.10 14.67 18.99
N ALA A 433 7.85 13.39 18.70
CA ALA A 433 8.88 12.44 18.30
C ALA A 433 9.63 12.90 17.03
N LYS A 434 8.90 13.41 16.03
CA LYS A 434 9.47 13.95 14.79
C LYS A 434 10.49 15.07 15.02
N TYR A 435 10.29 15.90 16.03
CA TYR A 435 11.22 16.99 16.38
C TYR A 435 12.27 16.60 17.44
N SER A 436 12.27 15.34 17.89
CA SER A 436 13.16 14.82 18.94
C SER A 436 14.28 13.92 18.41
N GLY A 437 14.55 13.96 17.10
CA GLY A 437 15.57 13.11 16.47
C GLY A 437 15.15 11.65 16.28
N ILE A 438 13.86 11.32 16.45
CA ILE A 438 13.34 9.97 16.20
C ILE A 438 12.99 9.82 14.72
N SER A 439 13.48 8.74 14.11
CA SER A 439 13.23 8.40 12.72
C SER A 439 11.80 7.90 12.48
N TRP A 440 11.33 8.05 11.25
CA TRP A 440 9.92 7.81 10.89
C TRP A 440 9.38 6.39 11.17
N PRO A 441 10.16 5.28 11.11
CA PRO A 441 9.64 3.95 11.40
C PRO A 441 8.97 3.85 12.77
N TRP A 442 9.53 4.55 13.75
CA TRP A 442 9.09 4.53 15.15
C TRP A 442 7.78 5.29 15.39
N PHE A 443 7.39 6.21 14.50
CA PHE A 443 6.15 6.96 14.63
C PHE A 443 4.92 6.05 14.68
N ALA A 444 4.92 4.98 13.87
CA ALA A 444 3.81 4.03 13.83
C ALA A 444 3.63 3.29 15.16
N LEU A 445 4.74 2.80 15.74
CA LEU A 445 4.74 2.11 17.03
C LEU A 445 4.35 3.08 18.16
N ILE A 446 5.05 4.21 18.26
CA ILE A 446 4.84 5.22 19.32
C ILE A 446 3.39 5.70 19.30
N GLY A 447 2.89 6.09 18.11
CA GLY A 447 1.51 6.55 17.94
C GLY A 447 0.49 5.48 18.35
N THR A 448 0.73 4.21 17.99
CA THR A 448 -0.19 3.11 18.38
C THR A 448 -0.17 2.83 19.87
N VAL A 449 1.02 2.78 20.49
CA VAL A 449 1.15 2.54 21.93
C VAL A 449 0.46 3.66 22.72
N VAL A 450 0.73 4.92 22.40
CA VAL A 450 0.09 6.06 23.08
C VAL A 450 -1.41 6.09 22.84
N PHE A 451 -1.87 5.78 21.62
CA PHE A 451 -3.30 5.63 21.34
C PHE A 451 -3.94 4.61 22.29
N LEU A 452 -3.35 3.43 22.43
CA LEU A 452 -3.89 2.35 23.25
C LEU A 452 -3.87 2.70 24.74
N VAL A 453 -2.77 3.26 25.23
CA VAL A 453 -2.64 3.67 26.64
C VAL A 453 -3.71 4.71 26.99
N LEU A 454 -3.80 5.81 26.24
CA LEU A 454 -4.80 6.84 26.48
C LEU A 454 -6.22 6.30 26.26
N GLY A 455 -6.41 5.48 25.24
CA GLY A 455 -7.70 4.86 24.94
C GLY A 455 -8.21 4.00 26.10
N VAL A 456 -7.35 3.21 26.72
CA VAL A 456 -7.70 2.38 27.89
C VAL A 456 -7.92 3.22 29.13
N VAL A 457 -6.98 4.13 29.43
CA VAL A 457 -7.03 4.98 30.65
C VAL A 457 -8.27 5.87 30.63
N VAL A 458 -8.51 6.60 29.54
CA VAL A 458 -9.67 7.48 29.42
C VAL A 458 -10.97 6.69 29.45
N SER A 459 -11.03 5.53 28.78
CA SER A 459 -12.25 4.71 28.84
C SER A 459 -12.54 4.14 30.22
N HIS A 460 -11.52 4.02 31.08
CA HIS A 460 -11.70 3.55 32.45
C HIS A 460 -12.33 4.62 33.35
N PHE A 461 -11.96 5.89 33.15
CA PHE A 461 -12.42 7.00 33.98
C PHE A 461 -13.62 7.75 33.39
N TRP A 462 -13.79 7.74 32.08
CA TRP A 462 -14.79 8.54 31.37
C TRP A 462 -15.47 7.78 30.24
N GLY A 463 -16.75 8.08 30.04
CA GLY A 463 -17.60 7.47 29.02
C GLY A 463 -18.19 6.14 29.47
N GLU A 464 -19.23 5.71 28.76
CA GLU A 464 -19.93 4.46 29.05
C GLU A 464 -20.04 3.60 27.79
N VAL A 465 -20.12 2.29 27.97
CA VAL A 465 -20.40 1.34 26.89
C VAL A 465 -21.89 1.04 26.92
N THR A 466 -22.60 1.35 25.84
CA THR A 466 -24.06 1.14 25.78
C THR A 466 -24.42 -0.34 25.83
N GLN A 467 -25.67 -0.66 26.18
CA GLN A 467 -26.14 -2.05 26.18
C GLN A 467 -25.98 -2.73 24.82
N GLN A 468 -26.31 -2.03 23.73
CA GLN A 468 -26.14 -2.53 22.37
C GLN A 468 -24.67 -2.83 22.04
N GLN A 469 -23.75 -1.99 22.49
CA GLN A 469 -22.31 -2.23 22.33
C GLN A 469 -21.83 -3.42 23.15
N ASN A 470 -22.33 -3.59 24.38
CA ASN A 470 -22.03 -4.77 25.20
C ASN A 470 -22.48 -6.07 24.53
N GLU A 471 -23.65 -6.08 23.91
CA GLU A 471 -24.14 -7.23 23.13
C GLU A 471 -23.25 -7.52 21.91
N PHE A 472 -22.80 -6.47 21.21
CA PHE A 472 -21.84 -6.61 20.10
C PHE A 472 -20.50 -7.19 20.58
N ILE A 473 -19.92 -6.65 21.66
CA ILE A 473 -18.66 -7.10 22.26
C ILE A 473 -18.75 -8.57 22.70
N ALA A 474 -19.90 -8.99 23.26
CA ALA A 474 -20.13 -10.37 23.66
C ALA A 474 -20.08 -11.33 22.45
N LYS A 475 -20.68 -10.94 21.33
CA LYS A 475 -20.71 -11.73 20.07
C LYS A 475 -19.37 -11.72 19.33
N GLN A 476 -18.53 -10.71 19.56
CA GLN A 476 -17.25 -10.50 18.85
C GLN A 476 -16.29 -11.69 18.95
N LYS A 477 -16.32 -12.45 20.05
CA LYS A 477 -15.47 -13.65 20.22
C LYS A 477 -15.65 -14.69 19.10
N HIS A 478 -16.85 -14.79 18.52
CA HIS A 478 -17.15 -15.73 17.45
C HIS A 478 -16.64 -15.26 16.06
N LEU A 479 -16.22 -14.00 15.96
CA LEU A 479 -15.69 -13.44 14.71
C LEU A 479 -14.26 -13.88 14.45
N PHE A 480 -13.46 -14.11 15.49
CA PHE A 480 -12.10 -14.64 15.34
C PHE A 480 -12.09 -16.03 14.71
N ALA A 481 -10.99 -16.34 14.01
CA ALA A 481 -10.71 -17.67 13.48
C ALA A 481 -9.46 -18.22 14.15
N LYS A 482 -9.42 -19.54 14.41
CA LYS A 482 -8.21 -20.19 14.91
C LYS A 482 -7.15 -20.20 13.80
N PRO A 483 -5.87 -19.90 14.11
CA PRO A 483 -4.80 -20.02 13.13
C PRO A 483 -4.66 -21.46 12.63
N THR A 484 -4.33 -21.63 11.35
CA THR A 484 -4.04 -22.93 10.72
C THR A 484 -2.52 -23.11 10.59
N ALA A 485 -2.08 -24.32 10.26
CA ALA A 485 -0.66 -24.60 9.99
C ALA A 485 -0.07 -23.69 8.90
N SER A 486 -0.85 -23.39 7.84
CA SER A 486 -0.42 -22.48 6.77
C SER A 486 -0.21 -21.03 7.25
N HIS A 487 -0.92 -20.60 8.30
CA HIS A 487 -0.70 -19.29 8.92
C HIS A 487 0.61 -19.29 9.72
N TYR A 488 0.85 -20.31 10.55
CA TYR A 488 2.13 -20.43 11.28
C TYR A 488 3.34 -20.58 10.36
N GLY A 489 3.15 -21.13 9.16
CA GLY A 489 4.17 -21.15 8.11
C GLY A 489 4.75 -19.77 7.77
N LEU A 490 3.99 -18.67 7.93
CA LEU A 490 4.52 -17.32 7.73
C LEU A 490 5.54 -16.93 8.79
N LEU A 491 5.35 -17.36 10.04
CA LEU A 491 6.29 -17.05 11.12
C LEU A 491 7.59 -17.84 10.95
N VAL A 492 7.48 -19.11 10.53
CA VAL A 492 8.65 -19.91 10.16
C VAL A 492 9.38 -19.26 8.97
N PHE A 493 8.62 -18.84 7.95
CA PHE A 493 9.17 -18.17 6.78
C PHE A 493 9.89 -16.86 7.15
N ALA A 494 9.33 -16.04 8.03
CA ALA A 494 10.01 -14.82 8.53
C ALA A 494 11.38 -15.14 9.15
N VAL A 495 11.47 -16.15 10.01
CA VAL A 495 12.75 -16.57 10.62
C VAL A 495 13.74 -17.02 9.53
N VAL A 496 13.27 -17.82 8.57
CA VAL A 496 14.10 -18.30 7.45
C VAL A 496 14.58 -17.15 6.58
N THR A 497 13.73 -16.19 6.23
CA THR A 497 14.11 -15.04 5.40
C THR A 497 15.07 -14.10 6.12
N ILE A 498 14.89 -13.87 7.42
CA ILE A 498 15.84 -13.08 8.23
C ILE A 498 17.20 -13.77 8.28
N ALA A 499 17.22 -15.10 8.51
CA ALA A 499 18.46 -15.86 8.48
C ALA A 499 19.12 -15.85 7.09
N ALA A 500 18.33 -15.91 6.02
CA ALA A 500 18.85 -15.80 4.65
C ALA A 500 19.49 -14.43 4.38
N CYS A 501 18.94 -13.33 4.93
CA CYS A 501 19.52 -12.00 4.82
C CYS A 501 20.89 -11.83 5.47
N ILE A 502 21.33 -12.77 6.31
CA ILE A 502 22.71 -12.80 6.84
C ILE A 502 23.68 -13.36 5.79
N VAL A 503 23.23 -14.28 4.93
CA VAL A 503 24.07 -15.01 3.97
C VAL A 503 24.01 -14.40 2.56
N ILE A 504 22.89 -13.75 2.21
CA ILE A 504 22.69 -13.09 0.90
C ILE A 504 23.81 -12.09 0.57
N PRO A 505 24.29 -11.23 1.50
CA PRO A 505 25.36 -10.28 1.21
C PRO A 505 26.64 -10.96 0.71
N ASP A 506 27.10 -12.01 1.39
CA ASP A 506 28.30 -12.77 0.99
C ASP A 506 28.13 -13.43 -0.38
N TRP A 507 26.93 -13.98 -0.64
CA TRP A 507 26.61 -14.59 -1.93
C TRP A 507 26.58 -13.57 -3.07
N LEU A 508 25.98 -12.38 -2.83
CA LEU A 508 25.95 -11.30 -3.80
C LEU A 508 27.35 -10.75 -4.08
N TYR A 509 28.16 -10.57 -3.03
CA TYR A 509 29.54 -10.14 -3.17
C TYR A 509 30.32 -11.11 -4.06
N ALA A 510 30.30 -12.41 -3.76
CA ALA A 510 31.00 -13.42 -4.54
C ALA A 510 30.47 -13.59 -5.98
N ALA A 511 29.22 -13.23 -6.24
CA ALA A 511 28.62 -13.31 -7.58
C ALA A 511 28.93 -12.08 -8.46
N LEU A 512 29.25 -10.94 -7.85
CA LEU A 512 29.49 -9.66 -8.53
C LEU A 512 30.96 -9.22 -8.54
N SER A 513 31.79 -9.79 -7.66
CA SER A 513 33.26 -9.74 -7.70
C SER A 513 33.83 -10.69 -8.74
#